data_AF-A0A7S2N554-F1
#
_entry.id   AF-A0A7S2N554-F1
#
_cell.length_a   1.000
_cell.length_b   1.000
_cell.length_c   1.000
_cell.angle_alpha   90.00
_cell.angle_beta   90.00
_cell.angle_gamma   90.00
#
_symmetry.space_group_name_H-M   'P 1'
#
loop_
_entity.id
_entity.type
_entity.pdbx_description
1 polymer ?
#
loop_
_entity_poly.entity_id
_entity_poly.type
_entity_poly.pdbx_seq_one_letter_code
_entity_poly.pdbx_strand_id
1 'polypeptide(L)'
;RRGQELVFGHKDDRTLFQAVQLAQAGFEAGHAGLKQSVRADGVRNLFGTLEGWQLGGANRQMVSPIEGLPDVEESHAISAQFEDPPAEGCIHVSKLLPGIQEQVLIINAADMDEESRMKGFGGEPAKRLILQALGKNPDEKPKKCRFRQPPEWKGDEPKGKGKDGK
;
A
#
# COMPACT_ATOMS: atom_id res chain seq x y z
N ARG A 1 6.51 14.12 19.71
CA ARG A 1 7.84 13.69 19.18
C ARG A 1 7.55 12.73 18.04
N ARG A 2 8.12 12.91 16.84
CA ARG A 2 8.01 11.92 15.77
C ARG A 2 8.99 10.79 16.05
N GLY A 3 8.55 9.54 15.90
CA GLY A 3 9.44 8.38 15.96
C GLY A 3 10.35 8.32 14.73
N GLN A 4 11.43 7.56 14.85
CA GLN A 4 12.28 7.17 13.72
C GLN A 4 12.13 5.67 13.51
N GLU A 5 12.11 5.25 12.25
CA GLU A 5 12.11 3.84 11.89
C GLU A 5 13.54 3.33 11.79
N LEU A 6 13.77 2.12 12.27
CA LEU A 6 15.10 1.50 12.31
C LEU A 6 15.05 0.17 11.58
N VAL A 7 16.11 -0.12 10.83
CA VAL A 7 16.36 -1.44 10.24
C VAL A 7 17.57 -2.07 10.89
N PHE A 8 17.54 -3.39 11.08
CA PHE A 8 18.62 -4.16 11.69
C PHE A 8 19.17 -5.16 10.67
N GLY A 9 20.44 -5.01 10.30
CA GLY A 9 21.17 -5.97 9.48
C GLY A 9 21.93 -6.95 10.36
N HIS A 10 21.57 -8.24 10.33
CA HIS A 10 22.31 -9.29 11.02
C HIS A 10 23.47 -9.80 10.14
N LYS A 11 24.59 -10.22 10.73
CA LYS A 11 25.77 -10.74 9.99
C LYS A 11 25.48 -11.85 8.97
N ASP A 12 24.42 -12.63 9.18
CA ASP A 12 24.02 -13.72 8.29
C ASP A 12 23.30 -13.23 7.04
N ASP A 13 22.64 -12.06 7.10
CA ASP A 13 22.11 -11.37 5.93
C ASP A 13 23.20 -10.48 5.34
N ARG A 14 24.05 -11.08 4.50
CA ARG A 14 25.17 -10.36 3.86
C ARG A 14 24.74 -9.09 3.14
N THR A 15 23.56 -9.12 2.50
CA THR A 15 23.06 -8.02 1.68
C THR A 15 22.61 -6.84 2.53
N LEU A 16 21.73 -7.09 3.50
CA LEU A 16 21.24 -6.05 4.39
C LEU A 16 22.36 -5.55 5.31
N PHE A 17 23.18 -6.45 5.84
CA PHE A 17 24.30 -6.12 6.70
C PHE A 17 25.27 -5.16 6.01
N GLN A 18 25.66 -5.43 4.76
CA GLN A 18 26.56 -4.55 4.02
C GLN A 18 25.94 -3.17 3.77
N ALA A 19 24.65 -3.12 3.40
CA ALA A 19 23.96 -1.85 3.17
C ALA A 19 23.88 -1.00 4.46
N VAL A 20 23.50 -1.61 5.57
CA VAL A 20 23.43 -0.95 6.88
C VAL A 20 24.83 -0.54 7.37
N GLN A 21 25.84 -1.39 7.15
CA GLN A 21 27.23 -1.08 7.49
C GLN A 21 27.77 0.12 6.70
N LEU A 22 27.45 0.23 5.41
CA LEU A 22 27.84 1.39 4.59
C LEU A 22 27.16 2.67 5.06
N ALA A 23 25.88 2.61 5.43
CA ALA A 23 25.16 3.76 5.99
C ALA A 23 25.78 4.20 7.33
N GLN A 24 26.10 3.24 8.19
CA GLN A 24 26.71 3.50 9.50
C GLN A 24 28.14 4.03 9.37
N ALA A 25 28.95 3.50 8.46
CA ALA A 25 30.30 4.00 8.18
C ALA A 25 30.28 5.44 7.66
N GLY A 26 29.27 5.81 6.86
CA GLY A 26 29.06 7.19 6.41
C GLY A 26 28.84 8.15 7.57
N PHE A 27 28.00 7.76 8.53
CA PHE A 27 27.75 8.53 9.76
C PHE A 27 29.02 8.66 10.62
N GLU A 28 29.74 7.57 10.82
CA GLU A 28 31.00 7.55 11.60
C GLU A 28 32.11 8.39 10.96
N ALA A 29 32.12 8.48 9.62
CA ALA A 29 33.01 9.37 8.87
C ALA A 29 32.59 10.86 8.93
N GLY A 30 31.54 11.22 9.68
CA GLY A 30 31.07 12.58 9.86
C GLY A 30 30.03 13.05 8.84
N HIS A 31 29.54 12.18 7.96
CA HIS A 31 28.49 12.51 6.98
C HIS A 31 27.10 12.26 7.57
N ALA A 32 26.74 13.00 8.63
CA ALA A 32 25.39 12.98 9.17
C ALA A 32 24.37 13.47 8.12
N GLY A 33 23.23 12.79 7.96
CA GLY A 33 22.24 13.09 6.92
C GLY A 33 22.51 12.46 5.55
N LEU A 34 23.57 11.65 5.39
CA LEU A 34 23.85 10.98 4.13
C LEU A 34 22.88 9.79 3.93
N LYS A 35 21.88 10.00 3.07
CA LYS A 35 20.89 8.98 2.70
C LYS A 35 21.40 8.09 1.58
N GLN A 36 21.48 6.80 1.84
CA GLN A 36 21.85 5.78 0.86
C GLN A 36 20.60 5.08 0.35
N SER A 37 20.32 5.17 -0.96
CA SER A 37 19.20 4.44 -1.55
C SER A 37 19.47 2.94 -1.58
N VAL A 38 18.54 2.17 -1.00
CA VAL A 38 18.50 0.73 -1.13
C VAL A 38 17.61 0.40 -2.31
N ARG A 39 18.22 -0.14 -3.37
CA ARG A 39 17.51 -0.70 -4.53
C ARG A 39 17.50 -2.22 -4.38
N ALA A 40 16.38 -2.84 -4.74
CA ALA A 40 16.16 -4.27 -4.56
C ALA A 40 17.18 -5.19 -5.26
N ASP A 41 17.98 -4.66 -6.18
CA ASP A 41 19.08 -5.40 -6.82
C ASP A 41 20.19 -5.79 -5.83
N GLY A 42 20.30 -5.08 -4.70
CA GLY A 42 21.32 -5.32 -3.68
C GLY A 42 20.82 -5.95 -2.38
N VAL A 43 19.57 -5.67 -1.97
CA VAL A 43 18.96 -6.16 -0.72
C VAL A 43 17.60 -6.75 -1.04
N ARG A 44 17.39 -8.03 -0.68
CA ARG A 44 16.18 -8.78 -1.05
C ARG A 44 14.92 -8.04 -0.61
N ASN A 45 14.19 -7.50 -1.59
CA ASN A 45 12.86 -6.91 -1.43
C ASN A 45 12.77 -5.68 -0.50
N LEU A 46 13.88 -5.00 -0.21
CA LEU A 46 13.87 -3.75 0.54
C LEU A 46 14.05 -2.55 -0.40
N PHE A 47 13.18 -1.56 -0.26
CA PHE A 47 13.21 -0.32 -1.02
C PHE A 47 13.11 0.84 -0.05
N GLY A 48 13.95 1.85 -0.22
CA GLY A 48 13.92 3.04 0.63
C GLY A 48 15.30 3.68 0.72
N THR A 49 15.50 4.47 1.77
CA THR A 49 16.80 5.07 2.08
C THR A 49 17.24 4.71 3.48
N LEU A 50 18.54 4.46 3.63
CA LEU A 50 19.20 4.20 4.89
C LEU A 50 20.10 5.37 5.29
N GLU A 51 20.10 5.69 6.58
CA GLU A 51 20.98 6.68 7.18
C GLU A 51 21.59 6.11 8.47
N GLY A 52 22.90 6.27 8.64
CA GLY A 52 23.57 5.86 9.89
C GLY A 52 23.13 6.71 11.09
N TRP A 53 23.29 6.18 12.30
CA TRP A 53 22.87 6.88 13.52
C TRP A 53 23.78 6.58 14.72
N GLN A 54 23.61 7.36 15.79
CA GLN A 54 24.52 7.35 16.95
C GLN A 54 24.64 5.98 17.65
N LEU A 55 23.55 5.22 17.69
CA LEU A 55 23.51 3.91 18.34
C LEU A 55 23.64 2.73 17.36
N GLY A 56 23.92 3.00 16.09
CA GLY A 56 23.87 2.01 15.02
C GLY A 56 25.06 1.03 14.91
N GLY A 57 26.17 1.32 15.56
CA GLY A 57 27.43 0.60 15.37
C GLY A 57 27.41 -0.90 15.73
N ALA A 58 28.24 -1.68 15.04
CA ALA A 58 28.45 -3.11 15.27
C ALA A 58 29.19 -3.39 16.59
N ASN A 59 29.12 -4.63 17.08
CA ASN A 59 29.95 -5.15 18.19
C ASN A 59 29.85 -4.33 19.49
N ARG A 60 28.67 -3.76 19.74
CA ARG A 60 28.38 -3.10 21.01
C ARG A 60 27.81 -4.11 21.99
N GLN A 61 28.22 -3.98 23.26
CA GLN A 61 27.56 -4.64 24.38
C GLN A 61 26.21 -3.95 24.58
N MET A 62 25.12 -4.72 24.59
CA MET A 62 23.77 -4.22 24.79
C MET A 62 23.23 -4.77 26.10
N VAL A 63 23.06 -3.86 27.06
CA VAL A 63 22.45 -4.17 28.36
C VAL A 63 20.95 -4.33 28.17
N SER A 64 20.39 -5.40 28.71
CA SER A 64 18.95 -5.63 28.71
C SER A 64 18.24 -4.51 29.48
N PRO A 65 17.21 -3.87 28.91
CA PRO A 65 16.40 -2.90 29.64
C PRO A 65 15.48 -3.55 30.68
N ILE A 66 15.36 -4.88 30.66
CA ILE A 66 14.49 -5.66 31.55
C ILE A 66 15.37 -6.45 32.52
N GLU A 67 15.10 -6.29 33.82
CA GLU A 67 15.77 -7.05 34.88
C GLU A 67 15.52 -8.56 34.72
N GLY A 68 16.58 -9.37 34.80
CA GLY A 68 16.51 -10.83 34.75
C GLY A 68 16.69 -11.46 33.36
N LEU A 69 16.77 -10.66 32.29
CA LEU A 69 17.20 -11.15 30.98
C LEU A 69 18.72 -10.96 30.81
N PRO A 70 19.42 -11.87 30.10
CA PRO A 70 20.85 -11.75 29.88
C PRO A 70 21.16 -10.58 28.95
N ASP A 71 22.27 -9.92 29.23
CA ASP A 71 22.86 -8.92 28.35
C ASP A 71 23.45 -9.56 27.10
N VAL A 72 23.53 -8.79 26.02
CA VAL A 72 24.19 -9.22 24.79
C VAL A 72 25.62 -8.69 24.81
N GLU A 73 26.58 -9.57 25.07
CA GLU A 73 28.02 -9.25 25.13
C GLU A 73 28.56 -8.75 23.79
N GLU A 74 28.19 -9.43 22.69
CA GLU A 74 28.62 -9.09 21.33
C GLU A 74 27.41 -9.07 20.38
N SER A 75 26.93 -7.86 20.04
CA SER A 75 25.90 -7.71 19.02
C SER A 75 26.45 -7.99 17.61
N HIS A 76 25.93 -9.04 16.98
CA HIS A 76 26.17 -9.38 15.57
C HIS A 76 25.30 -8.60 14.59
N ALA A 77 24.46 -7.69 15.08
CA ALA A 77 23.59 -6.85 14.27
C ALA A 77 24.06 -5.39 14.29
N ILE A 78 23.89 -4.72 13.15
CA ILE A 78 24.10 -3.29 12.95
C ILE A 78 22.72 -2.68 12.70
N SER A 79 22.51 -1.44 13.10
CA SER A 79 21.26 -0.74 12.81
C SER A 79 21.47 0.59 12.10
N ALA A 80 20.50 0.97 11.28
CA ALA A 80 20.43 2.25 10.59
C ALA A 80 19.00 2.79 10.66
N GLN A 81 18.84 4.10 10.52
CA GLN A 81 17.55 4.72 10.27
C GLN A 81 17.07 4.34 8.87
N PHE A 82 15.79 4.01 8.76
CA PHE A 82 15.12 3.69 7.52
C PHE A 82 14.07 4.74 7.23
N GLU A 83 13.99 5.12 5.95
CA GLU A 83 12.89 5.90 5.44
C GLU A 83 12.31 5.21 4.22
N ASP A 84 10.99 5.16 4.18
CA ASP A 84 10.25 4.71 3.00
C ASP A 84 10.67 5.49 1.75
N PRO A 85 10.62 4.85 0.57
CA PRO A 85 10.89 5.55 -0.68
C PRO A 85 9.92 6.74 -0.80
N PRO A 86 10.42 7.92 -1.21
CA PRO A 86 9.58 9.10 -1.29
C PRO A 86 8.42 8.84 -2.26
N ALA A 87 7.19 9.00 -1.76
CA ALA A 87 5.98 8.88 -2.58
C ALA A 87 5.76 10.11 -3.50
N GLU A 88 6.70 11.05 -3.52
CA GLU A 88 6.60 12.29 -4.30
C GLU A 88 6.45 11.99 -5.79
N GLY A 89 5.29 12.33 -6.35
CA GLY A 89 4.96 12.13 -7.76
C GLY A 89 4.34 10.77 -8.10
N CYS A 90 4.23 9.84 -7.15
CA CYS A 90 3.59 8.53 -7.38
C CYS A 90 2.20 8.48 -6.74
N ILE A 91 1.15 8.59 -7.56
CA ILE A 91 -0.23 8.33 -7.10
C ILE A 91 -0.42 6.82 -7.07
N HIS A 92 -0.78 6.28 -5.91
CA HIS A 92 -1.11 4.86 -5.78
C HIS A 92 -2.27 4.50 -6.71
N VAL A 93 -2.06 3.51 -7.57
CA VAL A 93 -3.10 3.00 -8.47
C VAL A 93 -3.53 1.62 -7.97
N SER A 94 -4.83 1.46 -7.69
CA SER A 94 -5.41 0.18 -7.27
C SER A 94 -5.46 -0.80 -8.44
N LYS A 95 -4.34 -1.46 -8.72
CA LYS A 95 -4.17 -2.49 -9.74
C LYS A 95 -3.29 -3.60 -9.19
N LEU A 96 -3.50 -4.81 -9.69
CA LEU A 96 -2.60 -5.93 -9.42
C LEU A 96 -1.23 -5.65 -10.03
N LEU A 97 -0.17 -6.02 -9.30
CA LEU A 97 1.20 -5.91 -9.79
C LEU A 97 1.46 -6.94 -10.90
N PRO A 98 2.29 -6.62 -11.91
CA PRO A 98 2.66 -7.57 -12.94
C PRO A 98 3.42 -8.75 -12.31
N GLY A 99 3.05 -9.98 -12.69
CA GLY A 99 3.68 -11.20 -12.18
C GLY A 99 3.05 -11.75 -10.89
N ILE A 100 1.91 -11.20 -10.44
CA ILE A 100 1.16 -11.81 -9.35
C ILE A 100 0.67 -13.22 -9.73
N GLN A 101 0.86 -14.17 -8.82
CA GLN A 101 0.20 -15.47 -8.89
C GLN A 101 -1.02 -15.41 -7.98
N GLU A 102 -2.21 -15.60 -8.55
CA GLU A 102 -3.44 -15.64 -7.77
C GLU A 102 -3.38 -16.84 -6.82
N GLN A 103 -3.63 -16.57 -5.54
CA GLN A 103 -3.76 -17.65 -4.56
C GLN A 103 -4.99 -18.49 -4.93
N VAL A 104 -4.91 -19.79 -4.65
CA VAL A 104 -6.02 -20.71 -4.89
C VAL A 104 -7.26 -20.18 -4.17
N LEU A 105 -8.35 -20.00 -4.91
CA LEU A 105 -9.62 -19.57 -4.34
C LEU A 105 -10.07 -20.62 -3.31
N ILE A 106 -9.99 -20.26 -2.03
CA ILE A 106 -10.61 -21.02 -0.94
C ILE A 106 -12.05 -20.51 -0.78
N ILE A 107 -12.83 -20.61 -1.85
CA ILE A 107 -14.27 -20.40 -1.79
C ILE A 107 -14.89 -21.76 -1.99
N ASN A 108 -15.63 -22.23 -0.99
CA ASN A 108 -16.35 -23.49 -1.12
C ASN A 108 -17.52 -23.25 -2.08
N ALA A 109 -17.89 -24.24 -2.90
CA ALA A 109 -19.00 -24.07 -3.85
C ALA A 109 -20.31 -23.64 -3.14
N ALA A 110 -20.49 -24.04 -1.88
CA ALA A 110 -21.61 -23.62 -1.03
C ALA A 110 -21.64 -22.11 -0.75
N ASP A 111 -20.48 -21.43 -0.69
CA ASP A 111 -20.39 -20.00 -0.42
C ASP A 111 -20.71 -19.17 -1.68
N MET A 112 -20.37 -19.69 -2.87
CA MET A 112 -20.79 -19.10 -4.16
C MET A 112 -22.30 -19.17 -4.36
N ASP A 113 -22.95 -20.23 -3.86
CA ASP A 113 -24.41 -20.36 -3.89
C ASP A 113 -25.08 -19.32 -2.99
N GLU A 114 -24.43 -18.89 -1.90
CA GLU A 114 -24.97 -17.90 -0.97
C GLU A 114 -24.96 -16.48 -1.56
N GLU A 115 -24.00 -16.14 -2.43
CA GLU A 115 -23.97 -14.88 -3.17
C GLU A 115 -25.11 -14.82 -4.21
N SER A 116 -25.43 -15.95 -4.86
CA SER A 116 -26.60 -16.09 -5.72
C SER A 116 -27.92 -16.01 -4.96
N ARG A 117 -27.93 -16.49 -3.69
CA ARG A 117 -29.07 -16.43 -2.77
C ARG A 117 -29.29 -15.02 -2.20
N MET A 118 -28.21 -14.28 -1.92
CA MET A 118 -28.25 -12.89 -1.42
C MET A 118 -28.49 -11.85 -2.53
N LYS A 119 -28.27 -12.23 -3.80
CA LYS A 119 -28.84 -11.52 -4.96
C LYS A 119 -30.38 -11.69 -5.07
N GLY A 120 -30.99 -12.48 -4.18
CA GLY A 120 -32.42 -12.78 -4.12
C GLY A 120 -33.33 -11.65 -3.61
N PHE A 121 -32.79 -10.51 -3.17
CA PHE A 121 -33.57 -9.28 -2.89
C PHE A 121 -33.34 -8.17 -3.94
N GLY A 122 -32.89 -8.54 -5.14
CA GLY A 122 -32.76 -7.63 -6.28
C GLY A 122 -33.77 -7.94 -7.38
N GLY A 123 -34.39 -6.89 -7.94
CA GLY A 123 -35.20 -6.99 -9.16
C GLY A 123 -36.71 -6.92 -8.94
N GLU A 124 -37.45 -7.62 -9.79
CA GLU A 124 -38.92 -7.54 -9.91
C GLU A 124 -39.70 -8.04 -8.68
N PRO A 125 -39.27 -9.10 -7.95
CA PRO A 125 -39.93 -9.54 -6.72
C PRO A 125 -39.84 -8.49 -5.61
N ALA A 126 -38.66 -7.88 -5.42
CA ALA A 126 -38.47 -6.80 -4.46
C ALA A 126 -39.29 -5.55 -4.84
N LYS A 127 -39.35 -5.22 -6.14
CA LYS A 127 -40.21 -4.14 -6.66
C LYS A 127 -41.69 -4.39 -6.38
N ARG A 128 -42.19 -5.62 -6.54
CA ARG A 128 -43.59 -5.98 -6.21
C ARG A 128 -43.87 -5.88 -4.71
N LEU A 129 -42.96 -6.36 -3.86
CA LEU A 129 -43.07 -6.26 -2.40
C LEU A 129 -43.15 -4.79 -1.95
N ILE A 130 -42.28 -3.94 -2.48
CA ILE A 130 -42.28 -2.49 -2.21
C ILE A 130 -43.58 -1.85 -2.72
N LEU A 131 -44.02 -2.17 -3.94
CA LEU A 131 -45.24 -1.60 -4.52
C LEU A 131 -46.51 -2.07 -3.79
N GLN A 132 -46.57 -3.32 -3.34
CA GLN A 132 -47.64 -3.85 -2.51
C GLN A 132 -47.69 -3.17 -1.14
N ALA A 133 -46.55 -2.96 -0.49
CA ALA A 133 -46.47 -2.20 0.77
C ALA A 133 -46.88 -0.72 0.60
N LEU A 134 -46.65 -0.15 -0.59
CA LEU A 134 -47.07 1.21 -0.97
C LEU A 134 -48.50 1.28 -1.54
N GLY A 135 -49.21 0.15 -1.64
CA GLY A 135 -50.58 0.07 -2.17
C GLY A 135 -50.71 0.39 -3.67
N LYS A 136 -49.64 0.23 -4.45
CA LYS A 136 -49.60 0.55 -5.89
C LYS A 136 -49.51 -0.72 -6.73
N ASN A 137 -50.22 -0.75 -7.85
CA ASN A 137 -50.20 -1.90 -8.76
C ASN A 137 -48.86 -1.99 -9.52
N PRO A 138 -48.20 -3.16 -9.55
CA PRO A 138 -46.89 -3.32 -10.17
C PRO A 138 -46.89 -3.23 -11.69
N ASP A 139 -48.03 -3.47 -12.33
CA ASP A 139 -48.20 -3.46 -13.79
C ASP A 139 -48.67 -2.10 -14.34
N GLU A 140 -49.03 -1.15 -13.46
CA GLU A 140 -49.38 0.20 -13.88
C GLU A 140 -48.10 0.99 -14.19
N LYS A 141 -47.97 1.44 -15.45
CA LYS A 141 -46.90 2.35 -15.84
C LYS A 141 -46.97 3.60 -14.96
N PRO A 142 -45.87 4.00 -14.29
CA PRO A 142 -45.86 5.20 -13.46
C PRO A 142 -46.28 6.39 -14.32
N LYS A 143 -47.30 7.14 -13.87
CA LYS A 143 -47.67 8.43 -14.49
C LYS A 143 -46.40 9.27 -14.52
N LYS A 144 -45.94 9.64 -15.73
CA LYS A 144 -44.73 10.44 -15.95
C LYS A 144 -44.83 11.73 -15.13
N CYS A 145 -44.20 11.77 -13.96
CA CYS A 145 -43.89 13.03 -13.31
C CYS A 145 -42.94 13.76 -14.25
N ARG A 146 -43.37 14.91 -14.76
CA ARG A 146 -42.52 15.84 -15.51
C ARG A 146 -41.47 16.40 -14.55
N PHE A 147 -40.42 15.64 -14.29
CA PHE A 147 -39.19 16.21 -13.76
C PHE A 147 -38.63 17.11 -14.85
N ARG A 148 -38.60 18.41 -14.55
CA ARG A 148 -37.88 19.41 -15.33
C ARG A 148 -36.44 18.94 -15.41
N GLN A 149 -35.97 18.62 -16.62
CA GLN A 149 -34.58 18.18 -16.81
C GLN A 149 -33.64 19.26 -16.27
N PRO A 150 -32.61 18.91 -15.48
CA PRO A 150 -31.53 19.85 -15.20
C PRO A 150 -30.79 20.17 -16.51
N PRO A 151 -30.25 21.40 -16.66
CA PRO A 151 -29.62 21.84 -17.90
C PRO A 151 -28.41 20.97 -18.26
N GLU A 152 -28.32 20.59 -19.53
CA GLU A 152 -27.20 19.84 -20.10
C GLU A 152 -25.87 20.59 -19.89
N TRP A 153 -24.94 19.94 -19.20
CA TRP A 153 -23.56 20.40 -19.08
C TRP A 153 -22.85 20.21 -20.42
N LYS A 154 -22.63 21.29 -21.18
CA LYS A 154 -21.75 21.28 -22.36
C LYS A 154 -20.30 21.32 -21.88
N GLY A 155 -19.61 20.18 -21.97
CA GLY A 155 -18.16 20.14 -21.80
C GLY A 155 -17.49 20.87 -22.96
N ASP A 156 -16.63 21.83 -22.64
CA ASP A 156 -15.73 22.47 -23.60
C ASP A 156 -14.73 21.43 -24.14
N GLU A 157 -14.78 21.16 -25.44
CA GLU A 157 -13.74 20.38 -26.12
C GLU A 157 -12.44 21.19 -26.21
N PRO A 158 -11.27 20.59 -25.92
CA PRO A 158 -10.00 21.26 -26.11
C PRO A 158 -9.66 21.35 -27.60
N LYS A 159 -9.38 22.57 -28.07
CA LYS A 159 -8.86 22.85 -29.42
C LYS A 159 -7.49 22.20 -29.62
N GLY A 160 -7.44 21.12 -30.40
CA GLY A 160 -6.21 20.57 -30.97
C GLY A 160 -5.87 21.25 -32.30
N LYS A 161 -4.75 21.98 -32.34
CA LYS A 161 -4.10 22.49 -33.56
C LYS A 161 -3.22 21.39 -34.18
N GLY A 162 -3.14 21.39 -35.52
CA GLY A 162 -2.10 20.74 -36.32
C GLY A 162 -2.64 19.61 -37.22
N LYS A 163 -2.12 19.34 -38.42
CA LYS A 163 -1.25 20.02 -39.38
C LYS A 163 -1.20 19.07 -40.59
N ASP A 164 -1.02 19.63 -41.79
CA ASP A 164 -0.37 19.05 -42.98
C ASP A 164 -1.04 17.87 -43.74
N GLY A 165 -1.17 18.03 -45.07
CA GLY A 165 -1.39 16.88 -45.96
C GLY A 165 -2.03 17.08 -47.33
N LYS A 166 -1.59 18.04 -48.16
CA LYS A 166 -1.35 17.83 -49.61
C LYS A 166 -0.71 19.04 -50.29
#